data_AF-A0A6N7PKG9-F1
#
_entry.id   AF-A0A6N7PKG9-F1
#
_cell.length_a   1.000
_cell.length_b   1.000
_cell.length_c   1.000
_cell.angle_alpha   90.00
_cell.angle_beta   90.00
_cell.angle_gamma   90.00
#
_symmetry.space_group_name_H-M   'P 1'
#
loop_
_entity.id
_entity.type
_entity.pdbx_description
1 polymer ?
#
loop_
_entity_poly.entity_id
_entity_poly.type
_entity_poly.pdbx_seq_one_letter_code
_entity_poly.pdbx_strand_id
1 'polypeptide(L)'
;MTAERWWRDEETGDLEIDVSAVSEPWRFDDEEHGIKHWKKVDFVFHWPETKELWLVEIKDPDNPYVQGDPARSIEDFKQKKLIHESLAPKAKDTFLHLLLDDALPAGTSITYIVLFACDALPPAKRAKYYRTAADELRRALGLPGPRGRSWVKADLYIKDCLILSLHEWNQEFGDRVKARRLSTV
;
A
#
# COMPACT_ATOMS: atom_id res chain seq x y z
N MET A 1 -10.97 -3.11 24.95
CA MET A 1 -10.17 -2.11 24.23
C MET A 1 -11.05 -1.57 23.13
N THR A 2 -11.20 -0.25 23.01
CA THR A 2 -11.94 0.39 21.92
C THR A 2 -11.19 0.11 20.61
N ALA A 3 -11.89 -0.36 19.59
CA ALA A 3 -11.29 -0.61 18.28
C ALA A 3 -10.82 0.72 17.68
N GLU A 4 -9.53 0.83 17.40
CA GLU A 4 -8.98 1.96 16.64
C GLU A 4 -9.22 1.71 15.15
N ARG A 5 -9.91 2.66 14.51
CA ARG A 5 -10.35 2.57 13.11
C ARG A 5 -9.91 3.81 12.37
N TRP A 6 -9.31 3.61 11.22
CA TRP A 6 -8.76 4.67 10.38
C TRP A 6 -9.44 4.66 9.02
N TRP A 7 -9.40 5.81 8.35
CA TRP A 7 -9.95 6.01 7.02
C TRP A 7 -8.87 6.54 6.09
N ARG A 8 -8.92 6.10 4.82
CA ARG A 8 -8.07 6.68 3.78
C ARG A 8 -8.27 8.20 3.72
N ASP A 9 -9.52 8.63 3.52
CA ASP A 9 -9.90 10.04 3.51
C ASP A 9 -10.75 10.30 4.77
N GLU A 10 -10.28 11.05 5.76
CA GLU A 10 -11.03 11.24 7.02
C GLU A 10 -12.35 11.99 6.83
N GLU A 11 -12.41 12.88 5.84
CA GLU A 11 -13.59 13.70 5.56
C GLU A 11 -14.60 13.00 4.63
N THR A 12 -14.16 12.06 3.79
CA THR A 12 -14.96 11.43 2.73
C THR A 12 -14.82 9.90 2.69
N GLY A 13 -14.35 9.32 3.79
CA GLY A 13 -13.89 7.94 3.85
C GLY A 13 -15.00 6.91 3.71
N ASP A 14 -15.07 6.29 2.54
CA ASP A 14 -15.93 5.13 2.30
C ASP A 14 -15.24 3.81 2.69
N LEU A 15 -13.92 3.80 2.70
CA LEU A 15 -13.11 2.64 3.08
C LEU A 15 -12.54 2.83 4.50
N GLU A 16 -13.00 1.99 5.42
CA GLU A 16 -12.52 1.91 6.80
C GLU A 16 -11.52 0.76 6.95
N ILE A 17 -10.45 1.00 7.71
CA ILE A 17 -9.50 -0.01 8.15
C ILE A 17 -9.52 -0.10 9.68
N ASP A 18 -9.68 -1.32 10.19
CA ASP A 18 -9.49 -1.66 11.60
C ASP A 18 -8.01 -1.93 11.86
N VAL A 19 -7.37 -1.02 12.59
CA VAL A 19 -5.94 -1.11 12.95
C VAL A 19 -5.75 -1.53 14.41
N SER A 20 -6.82 -1.97 15.09
CA SER A 20 -6.78 -2.25 16.53
C SER A 20 -5.81 -3.37 16.94
N ALA A 21 -5.41 -4.24 16.01
CA ALA A 21 -4.40 -5.26 16.28
C ALA A 21 -2.97 -4.83 15.88
N VAL A 22 -2.79 -3.69 15.23
CA VAL A 22 -1.47 -3.17 14.87
C VAL A 22 -0.80 -2.60 16.12
N SER A 23 0.40 -3.09 16.45
CA SER A 23 1.14 -2.65 17.64
C SER A 23 1.52 -1.17 17.56
N GLU A 24 1.98 -0.74 16.39
CA GLU A 24 2.43 0.62 16.11
C GLU A 24 1.89 1.06 14.74
N PRO A 25 0.61 1.49 14.66
CA PRO A 25 0.06 2.02 13.43
C PRO A 25 0.53 3.47 13.26
N TRP A 26 0.93 3.83 12.03
CA TRP A 26 1.35 5.18 11.70
C TRP A 26 0.68 5.65 10.41
N ARG A 27 -0.12 6.72 10.50
CA ARG A 27 -0.61 7.46 9.33
C ARG A 27 0.53 8.31 8.77
N PHE A 28 1.04 7.92 7.62
CA PHE A 28 2.33 8.40 7.14
C PHE A 28 2.19 9.48 6.07
N ASP A 29 1.01 9.68 5.50
CA ASP A 29 0.73 10.69 4.48
C ASP A 29 0.43 12.11 5.03
N ASP A 30 0.54 12.30 6.35
CA ASP A 30 0.26 13.59 6.99
C ASP A 30 1.26 14.70 6.59
N GLU A 31 0.90 15.95 6.89
CA GLU A 31 1.75 17.11 6.63
C GLU A 31 2.92 17.24 7.63
N GLU A 32 2.95 16.45 8.71
CA GLU A 32 3.89 16.65 9.83
C GLU A 32 5.33 16.26 9.48
N HIS A 33 5.54 15.34 8.53
CA HIS A 33 6.90 14.80 8.26
C HIS A 33 7.76 15.60 7.25
N GLY A 34 7.48 16.90 7.07
CA GLY A 34 8.45 17.93 6.64
C GLY A 34 9.03 17.92 5.21
N ILE A 35 8.97 16.82 4.45
CA ILE A 35 9.53 16.75 3.09
C ILE A 35 8.42 16.82 2.04
N LYS A 36 8.03 18.05 1.67
CA LYS A 36 6.92 18.34 0.74
C LYS A 36 7.05 17.70 -0.66
N HIS A 37 8.25 17.30 -1.07
CA HIS A 37 8.49 16.74 -2.41
C HIS A 37 8.52 15.21 -2.46
N TRP A 38 8.53 14.54 -1.31
CA TRP A 38 8.55 13.09 -1.24
C TRP A 38 7.14 12.55 -1.22
N LYS A 39 6.93 11.50 -2.01
CA LYS A 39 5.63 10.82 -2.03
C LYS A 39 5.60 9.83 -0.87
N LYS A 40 4.58 9.91 -0.04
CA LYS A 40 4.42 9.06 1.14
C LYS A 40 3.33 8.04 0.90
N VAL A 41 3.49 6.83 1.43
CA VAL A 41 2.37 5.87 1.52
C VAL A 41 1.35 6.37 2.55
N ASP A 42 0.12 5.88 2.47
CA ASP A 42 -0.94 6.29 3.38
C ASP A 42 -0.65 5.83 4.83
N PHE A 43 -0.19 4.59 5.01
CA PHE A 43 0.09 4.03 6.34
C PHE A 43 1.38 3.21 6.40
N VAL A 44 1.98 3.17 7.59
CA VAL A 44 3.04 2.24 7.97
C VAL A 44 2.56 1.45 9.18
N PHE A 45 2.59 0.12 9.10
CA PHE A 45 2.23 -0.77 10.20
C PHE A 45 3.45 -1.56 10.63
N HIS A 46 3.88 -1.37 11.87
CA HIS A 46 4.99 -2.11 12.45
C HIS A 46 4.48 -3.22 13.39
N TRP A 47 5.08 -4.40 13.25
CA TRP A 47 4.77 -5.62 14.00
C TRP A 47 6.05 -6.13 14.67
N PRO A 48 6.42 -5.57 15.83
CA PRO A 48 7.69 -5.86 16.48
C PRO A 48 7.90 -7.36 16.79
N GLU A 49 6.83 -8.08 17.11
CA GLU A 49 6.85 -9.49 17.50
C GLU A 49 7.29 -10.41 16.34
N THR A 50 6.90 -10.06 15.12
CA THR A 50 7.23 -10.81 13.90
C THR A 50 8.34 -10.16 13.09
N LYS A 51 8.81 -8.96 13.48
CA LYS A 51 9.76 -8.11 12.75
C LYS A 51 9.26 -7.78 11.34
N GLU A 52 7.95 -7.59 11.19
CA GLU A 52 7.35 -7.19 9.92
C GLU A 52 7.07 -5.69 9.94
N LEU A 53 7.32 -5.04 8.81
CA LEU A 53 6.89 -3.67 8.57
C LEU A 53 6.14 -3.61 7.25
N TRP A 54 4.90 -3.16 7.29
CA TRP A 54 4.05 -3.04 6.12
C TRP A 54 3.98 -1.57 5.72
N LEU A 55 4.42 -1.30 4.49
CA LEU A 55 4.12 -0.04 3.83
C LEU A 55 2.77 -0.23 3.14
N VAL A 56 1.75 0.54 3.49
CA VAL A 56 0.39 0.34 3.01
C VAL A 56 -0.08 1.56 2.23
N GLU A 57 -0.48 1.33 0.98
CA GLU A 57 -1.11 2.33 0.12
C GLU A 57 -2.51 1.87 -0.27
N ILE A 58 -3.48 2.77 -0.19
CA ILE A 58 -4.86 2.53 -0.59
C ILE A 58 -5.17 3.34 -1.83
N LYS A 59 -5.76 2.66 -2.80
CA LYS A 59 -6.38 3.26 -3.98
C LYS A 59 -7.81 2.75 -4.06
N ASP A 60 -8.75 3.66 -3.84
CA ASP A 60 -10.19 3.38 -3.89
C ASP A 60 -10.82 4.20 -5.02
N PRO A 61 -10.68 3.78 -6.30
CA PRO A 61 -11.31 4.47 -7.41
C PRO A 61 -12.84 4.39 -7.35
N ASP A 62 -13.40 3.46 -6.58
CA ASP A 62 -14.84 3.26 -6.46
C ASP A 62 -15.45 4.11 -5.33
N ASN A 63 -14.66 4.91 -4.61
CA ASN A 63 -15.18 5.80 -3.56
C ASN A 63 -16.14 6.83 -4.18
N PRO A 64 -17.45 6.82 -3.83
CA PRO A 64 -18.43 7.74 -4.41
C PRO A 64 -18.25 9.20 -3.95
N TYR A 65 -17.45 9.44 -2.91
CA TYR A 65 -17.28 10.75 -2.27
C TYR A 65 -15.98 11.46 -2.67
N VAL A 66 -15.05 10.78 -3.34
CA VAL A 66 -13.78 11.39 -3.77
C VAL A 66 -13.98 12.12 -5.09
N GLN A 67 -13.55 13.40 -5.14
CA GLN A 67 -13.53 14.16 -6.38
C GLN A 67 -12.45 13.60 -7.33
N GLY A 68 -12.85 13.21 -8.54
CA GLY A 68 -11.92 12.67 -9.53
C GLY A 68 -12.65 11.99 -10.70
N ASP A 69 -11.86 11.36 -11.57
CA ASP A 69 -12.34 10.51 -12.64
C ASP A 69 -11.97 9.04 -12.33
N PRO A 70 -12.90 8.25 -11.75
CA PRO A 70 -12.70 6.83 -11.49
C PRO A 70 -12.24 6.05 -12.72
N ALA A 71 -12.81 6.35 -13.89
CA ALA A 71 -12.49 5.65 -15.13
C ALA A 71 -11.03 5.89 -15.54
N ARG A 72 -10.55 7.14 -15.38
CA ARG A 72 -9.14 7.47 -15.59
C ARG A 72 -8.23 6.75 -14.61
N SER A 73 -8.57 6.70 -13.33
CA SER A 73 -7.76 5.99 -12.31
C SER A 73 -7.62 4.50 -12.63
N ILE A 74 -8.71 3.88 -13.06
CA ILE A 74 -8.74 2.49 -13.51
C ILE A 74 -7.91 2.29 -14.78
N GLU A 75 -7.99 3.23 -15.73
CA GLU A 75 -7.21 3.17 -16.96
C GLU A 75 -5.72 3.34 -16.70
N ASP A 76 -5.34 4.31 -15.86
CA ASP A 76 -3.94 4.51 -15.42
C ASP A 76 -3.39 3.27 -14.73
N PHE A 77 -4.22 2.53 -13.97
CA PHE A 77 -3.85 1.23 -13.41
C PHE A 77 -3.63 0.17 -14.49
N LYS A 78 -4.57 0.01 -15.43
CA LYS A 78 -4.47 -0.96 -16.55
C LYS A 78 -3.25 -0.70 -17.44
N GLN A 79 -2.95 0.57 -17.70
CA GLN A 79 -1.80 1.02 -18.49
C GLN A 79 -0.50 1.06 -17.68
N LYS A 80 -0.55 0.69 -16.39
CA LYS A 80 0.58 0.68 -15.45
C LYS A 80 1.18 2.06 -15.17
N LYS A 81 0.55 3.13 -15.64
CA LYS A 81 0.94 4.50 -15.35
C LYS A 81 0.89 4.79 -13.85
N LEU A 82 -0.15 4.28 -13.17
CA LEU A 82 -0.27 4.38 -11.71
C LEU A 82 0.93 3.76 -10.97
N ILE A 83 1.49 2.68 -11.50
CA ILE A 83 2.64 1.99 -10.90
C ILE A 83 3.87 2.92 -10.90
N HIS A 84 4.21 3.47 -12.07
CA HIS A 84 5.44 4.22 -12.27
C HIS A 84 5.35 5.67 -11.77
N GLU A 85 4.18 6.29 -11.87
CA GLU A 85 3.99 7.69 -11.51
C GLU A 85 3.55 7.88 -10.05
N SER A 86 3.01 6.85 -9.39
CA SER A 86 2.51 6.97 -8.01
C SER A 86 3.07 5.90 -7.07
N LEU A 87 2.76 4.62 -7.30
CA LEU A 87 2.99 3.58 -6.29
C LEU A 87 4.47 3.31 -6.02
N ALA A 88 5.27 3.09 -7.07
CA ALA A 88 6.70 2.82 -6.90
C ALA A 88 7.47 4.01 -6.28
N PRO A 89 7.24 5.27 -6.72
CA PRO A 89 7.78 6.44 -6.02
C PRO A 89 7.41 6.49 -4.53
N LYS A 90 6.12 6.31 -4.18
CA LYS A 90 5.65 6.36 -2.79
C LYS A 90 6.38 5.35 -1.89
N ALA A 91 6.51 4.11 -2.35
CA ALA A 91 7.20 3.08 -1.59
C ALA A 91 8.70 3.37 -1.43
N LYS A 92 9.37 3.86 -2.48
CA LYS A 92 10.80 4.18 -2.44
C LYS A 92 11.11 5.37 -1.54
N ASP A 93 10.34 6.44 -1.68
CA ASP A 93 10.50 7.66 -0.88
C ASP A 93 10.19 7.39 0.59
N THR A 94 9.13 6.62 0.88
CA THR A 94 8.82 6.18 2.25
C THR A 94 9.93 5.31 2.82
N PHE A 95 10.40 4.31 2.08
CA PHE A 95 11.51 3.47 2.52
C PHE A 95 12.76 4.32 2.83
N LEU A 96 13.10 5.26 1.95
CA LEU A 96 14.25 6.13 2.13
C LEU A 96 14.08 7.03 3.37
N HIS A 97 12.87 7.53 3.62
CA HIS A 97 12.54 8.28 4.83
C HIS A 97 12.79 7.46 6.08
N LEU A 98 12.16 6.28 6.18
CA LEU A 98 12.31 5.42 7.36
C LEU A 98 13.78 5.00 7.57
N LEU A 99 14.51 4.75 6.49
CA LEU A 99 15.94 4.40 6.56
C LEU A 99 16.78 5.57 7.08
N LEU A 100 16.53 6.80 6.63
CA LEU A 100 17.33 7.97 6.99
C LEU A 100 16.98 8.52 8.38
N ASP A 101 15.77 8.27 8.86
CA ASP A 101 15.32 8.64 10.19
C ASP A 101 15.61 7.55 11.25
N ASP A 102 16.35 6.50 10.89
CA ASP A 102 16.66 5.34 11.75
C ASP A 102 15.40 4.63 12.30
N ALA A 103 14.29 4.72 11.56
CA ALA A 103 13.00 4.15 11.90
C ALA A 103 12.80 2.71 11.34
N LEU A 104 13.89 2.05 10.91
CA LEU A 104 13.89 0.67 10.44
C LEU A 104 14.70 -0.22 11.41
N PRO A 105 14.04 -0.91 12.37
CA PRO A 105 14.72 -1.78 13.29
C PRO A 105 15.52 -2.88 12.57
N ALA A 106 16.63 -3.30 13.17
CA ALA A 106 17.51 -4.31 12.57
C ALA A 106 16.78 -5.66 12.35
N GLY A 107 16.86 -6.16 11.11
CA GLY A 107 16.25 -7.43 10.72
C GLY A 107 14.75 -7.34 10.39
N THR A 108 14.20 -6.13 10.26
CA THR A 108 12.82 -5.90 9.83
C THR A 108 12.62 -6.36 8.38
N SER A 109 11.59 -7.16 8.14
CA SER A 109 11.14 -7.55 6.81
C SER A 109 10.07 -6.58 6.32
N ILE A 110 10.41 -5.82 5.27
CA ILE A 110 9.53 -4.78 4.73
C ILE A 110 8.72 -5.32 3.55
N THR A 111 7.39 -5.22 3.61
CA THR A 111 6.48 -5.58 2.51
C THR A 111 5.67 -4.35 2.10
N TYR A 112 5.62 -4.05 0.79
CA TYR A 112 4.75 -2.98 0.27
C TYR A 112 3.41 -3.54 -0.19
N ILE A 113 2.32 -3.18 0.46
CA ILE A 113 0.98 -3.71 0.20
C ILE A 113 0.11 -2.59 -0.35
N VAL A 114 -0.44 -2.79 -1.53
CA VAL A 114 -1.38 -1.88 -2.15
C VAL A 114 -2.79 -2.48 -2.09
N LEU A 115 -3.69 -1.83 -1.37
CA LEU A 115 -5.12 -2.11 -1.43
C LEU A 115 -5.72 -1.32 -2.59
N PHE A 116 -5.97 -1.99 -3.72
CA PHE A 116 -6.68 -1.42 -4.85
C PHE A 116 -8.14 -1.84 -4.77
N ALA A 117 -8.96 -1.07 -4.05
CA ALA A 117 -10.37 -1.35 -3.81
C ALA A 117 -11.23 -1.00 -5.03
N CYS A 118 -11.11 -1.79 -6.10
CA CYS A 118 -11.84 -1.57 -7.36
C CYS A 118 -12.63 -2.81 -7.79
N ASP A 119 -13.94 -2.73 -7.63
CA ASP A 119 -14.97 -3.65 -8.08
C ASP A 119 -15.43 -3.39 -9.51
N ALA A 120 -15.22 -2.17 -10.04
CA ALA A 120 -15.49 -1.83 -11.44
C ALA A 120 -14.68 -2.67 -12.46
N LEU A 121 -13.59 -3.33 -12.03
CA LEU A 121 -12.85 -4.26 -12.88
C LEU A 121 -13.62 -5.59 -13.06
N PRO A 122 -13.85 -6.05 -14.30
CA PRO A 122 -14.58 -7.29 -14.56
C PRO A 122 -13.95 -8.48 -13.81
N PRO A 123 -14.72 -9.28 -13.06
CA PRO A 123 -14.19 -10.38 -12.23
C PRO A 123 -13.25 -11.32 -13.00
N ALA A 124 -13.63 -11.68 -14.24
CA ALA A 124 -12.86 -12.59 -15.09
C ALA A 124 -11.45 -12.07 -15.49
N LYS A 125 -11.22 -10.74 -15.42
CA LYS A 125 -9.92 -10.13 -15.77
C LYS A 125 -9.20 -9.52 -14.58
N ARG A 126 -9.88 -9.32 -13.45
CA ARG A 126 -9.35 -8.65 -12.25
C ARG A 126 -8.06 -9.30 -11.77
N ALA A 127 -8.07 -10.61 -11.51
CA ALA A 127 -6.89 -11.34 -11.07
C ALA A 127 -5.70 -11.21 -12.04
N LYS A 128 -5.97 -11.16 -13.36
CA LYS A 128 -4.93 -10.93 -14.36
C LYS A 128 -4.33 -9.53 -14.25
N TYR A 129 -5.17 -8.49 -14.17
CA TYR A 129 -4.70 -7.12 -14.04
C TYR A 129 -3.83 -6.94 -12.79
N TYR A 130 -4.30 -7.42 -11.64
CA TYR A 130 -3.61 -7.27 -10.35
C TYR A 130 -2.27 -8.00 -10.36
N ARG A 131 -2.22 -9.23 -10.88
CA ARG A 131 -0.96 -9.97 -11.05
C ARG A 131 0.02 -9.23 -11.96
N THR A 132 -0.42 -8.78 -13.13
CA THR A 132 0.47 -8.07 -14.07
C THR A 132 0.93 -6.72 -13.53
N ALA A 133 0.12 -6.06 -12.72
CA ALA A 133 0.44 -4.82 -12.05
C ALA A 133 1.44 -5.06 -10.90
N ALA A 134 1.27 -6.13 -10.13
CA ALA A 134 2.22 -6.52 -9.08
C ALA A 134 3.59 -6.88 -9.67
N ASP A 135 3.64 -7.65 -10.77
CA ASP A 135 4.91 -7.95 -11.46
C ASP A 135 5.59 -6.69 -11.99
N GLU A 136 4.81 -5.73 -12.49
CA GLU A 136 5.32 -4.43 -12.90
C GLU A 136 5.86 -3.64 -11.71
N LEU A 137 5.14 -3.61 -10.59
CA LEU A 137 5.55 -2.92 -9.37
C LEU A 137 6.85 -3.52 -8.81
N ARG A 138 6.99 -4.85 -8.78
CA ARG A 138 8.25 -5.52 -8.40
C ARG A 138 9.43 -5.06 -9.25
N ARG A 139 9.22 -4.93 -10.57
CA ARG A 139 10.24 -4.40 -11.50
C ARG A 139 10.52 -2.92 -11.25
N ALA A 140 9.49 -2.11 -11.07
CA ALA A 140 9.61 -0.67 -10.82
C ALA A 140 10.33 -0.37 -9.51
N LEU A 141 10.11 -1.18 -8.46
CA LEU A 141 10.85 -1.14 -7.20
C LEU A 141 12.28 -1.67 -7.34
N GLY A 142 12.61 -2.36 -8.43
CA GLY A 142 13.92 -2.95 -8.63
C GLY A 142 14.18 -4.16 -7.74
N LEU A 143 13.15 -4.86 -7.26
CA LEU A 143 13.31 -6.03 -6.38
C LEU A 143 14.22 -7.13 -6.94
N PRO A 144 14.20 -7.44 -8.26
CA PRO A 144 15.13 -8.44 -8.83
C PRO A 144 16.60 -8.06 -8.73
N GLY A 145 16.90 -6.79 -8.43
CA GLY A 145 18.23 -6.23 -8.37
C GLY A 145 18.93 -6.07 -9.73
N PRO A 146 20.13 -5.48 -9.73
CA PRO A 146 20.83 -5.16 -10.97
C PRO A 146 21.31 -6.42 -11.69
N ARG A 147 21.10 -6.47 -13.00
CA ARG A 147 21.59 -7.56 -13.88
C ARG A 147 21.15 -8.97 -13.43
N GLY A 148 19.96 -9.07 -12.84
CA GLY A 148 19.39 -10.35 -12.38
C GLY A 148 20.07 -10.93 -11.14
N ARG A 149 20.80 -10.11 -10.38
CA ARG A 149 21.38 -10.49 -9.09
C ARG A 149 20.70 -9.71 -7.98
N SER A 150 20.52 -10.36 -6.84
CA SER A 150 20.05 -9.72 -5.62
C SER A 150 20.94 -8.52 -5.25
N TRP A 151 20.34 -7.49 -4.66
CA TRP A 151 21.08 -6.36 -4.09
C TRP A 151 22.04 -6.85 -3.00
N VAL A 152 23.20 -6.22 -2.90
CA VAL A 152 24.18 -6.52 -1.84
C VAL A 152 23.57 -6.31 -0.45
N LYS A 153 22.70 -5.29 -0.31
CA LYS A 153 21.96 -4.95 0.90
C LYS A 153 20.47 -5.30 0.78
N ALA A 154 20.16 -6.42 0.12
CA ALA A 154 18.77 -6.84 -0.09
C ALA A 154 18.03 -7.11 1.22
N ASP A 155 18.74 -7.40 2.31
CA ASP A 155 18.24 -7.54 3.68
C ASP A 155 17.63 -6.25 4.23
N LEU A 156 18.16 -5.09 3.87
CA LEU A 156 17.65 -3.79 4.31
C LEU A 156 16.51 -3.25 3.43
N TYR A 157 16.33 -3.77 2.22
CA TYR A 157 15.38 -3.22 1.25
C TYR A 157 14.00 -3.90 1.32
N ILE A 158 12.99 -3.30 0.66
CA ILE A 158 11.67 -3.89 0.46
C ILE A 158 11.82 -5.31 -0.12
N LYS A 159 11.18 -6.29 0.52
CA LYS A 159 11.30 -7.72 0.19
C LYS A 159 10.31 -8.19 -0.85
N ASP A 160 9.08 -7.72 -0.75
CA ASP A 160 8.03 -8.04 -1.71
C ASP A 160 7.03 -6.87 -1.82
N CYS A 161 6.20 -6.94 -2.85
CA CYS A 161 5.02 -6.10 -2.96
C CYS A 161 3.79 -6.87 -3.41
N LEU A 162 2.64 -6.48 -2.87
CA LEU A 162 1.33 -7.05 -3.17
C LEU A 162 0.40 -5.97 -3.71
N ILE A 163 -0.47 -6.34 -4.64
CA ILE A 163 -1.61 -5.51 -5.05
C ILE A 163 -2.84 -6.38 -4.89
N LEU A 164 -3.72 -6.00 -3.96
CA LEU A 164 -4.86 -6.80 -3.53
C LEU A 164 -6.16 -6.04 -3.72
N SER A 165 -7.21 -6.76 -4.09
CA SER A 165 -8.58 -6.26 -3.98
C SER A 165 -9.01 -6.24 -2.52
N LEU A 166 -10.12 -5.56 -2.21
CA LEU A 166 -10.69 -5.56 -0.86
C LEU A 166 -11.02 -6.98 -0.36
N HIS A 167 -11.45 -7.86 -1.26
CA HIS A 167 -11.70 -9.25 -0.91
C HIS A 167 -10.41 -10.00 -0.56
N GLU A 168 -9.39 -9.93 -1.42
CA GLU A 168 -8.10 -10.60 -1.21
C GLU A 168 -7.38 -10.06 0.03
N TRP A 169 -7.45 -8.75 0.29
CA TRP A 169 -6.94 -8.14 1.51
C TRP A 169 -7.56 -8.76 2.75
N ASN A 170 -8.89 -8.89 2.80
CA ASN A 170 -9.55 -9.45 3.98
C ASN A 170 -9.35 -10.95 4.13
N GLN A 171 -9.12 -11.68 3.04
CA GLN A 171 -8.73 -13.09 3.12
C GLN A 171 -7.33 -13.27 3.69
N GLU A 172 -6.38 -12.43 3.29
CA GLU A 172 -4.98 -12.55 3.69
C GLU A 172 -4.70 -11.92 5.07
N PHE A 173 -5.30 -10.76 5.33
CA PHE A 173 -4.96 -9.90 6.47
C PHE A 173 -6.14 -9.58 7.39
N GLY A 174 -7.35 -10.06 7.11
CA GLY A 174 -8.57 -9.65 7.83
C GLY A 174 -8.56 -9.94 9.34
N ASP A 175 -7.76 -10.89 9.80
CA ASP A 175 -7.57 -11.19 11.22
C ASP A 175 -6.63 -10.21 11.93
N ARG A 176 -5.79 -9.48 11.17
CA ARG A 176 -4.81 -8.51 11.67
C ARG A 176 -5.26 -7.07 11.39
N VAL A 177 -5.68 -6.80 10.16
CA VAL A 177 -6.06 -5.47 9.68
C VAL A 177 -7.25 -5.62 8.74
N LYS A 178 -8.46 -5.49 9.26
CA LYS A 178 -9.68 -5.67 8.47
C LYS A 178 -10.02 -4.40 7.71
N ALA A 179 -10.33 -4.51 6.43
CA ALA A 179 -10.80 -3.38 5.63
C ALA A 179 -12.27 -3.59 5.23
N ARG A 180 -13.10 -2.54 5.25
CA ARG A 180 -14.50 -2.64 4.81
C ARG A 180 -14.98 -1.35 4.16
N ARG A 181 -15.88 -1.50 3.19
CA ARG A 181 -16.64 -0.40 2.63
C ARG A 181 -17.81 -0.06 3.57
N LEU A 182 -18.05 1.23 3.80
CA LEU A 182 -19.14 1.73 4.64
C LEU A 182 -20.42 1.92 3.84
N SER A 183 -20.30 2.39 2.61
CA SER A 183 -21.40 2.38 1.66
C SER A 183 -21.70 0.95 1.22
N THR A 184 -22.97 0.58 1.31
CA THR A 184 -23.52 -0.50 0.52
C THR A 184 -23.80 0.07 -0.86
N VAL A 185 -22.92 -0.22 -1.82
CA VAL A 185 -23.28 -0.06 -3.24
C VAL A 185 -24.38 -1.05 -3.60
#